data_AF-A0A4Z0L2A3-F1
#
_entry.id   AF-A0A4Z0L2A3-F1
#
_cell.length_a   1.000
_cell.length_b   1.000
_cell.length_c   1.000
_cell.angle_alpha   90.00
_cell.angle_beta   90.00
_cell.angle_gamma   90.00
#
_symmetry.space_group_name_H-M   'P 1'
#
loop_
_entity.id
_entity.type
_entity.pdbx_description
1 polymer ?
#
loop_
_entity_poly.entity_id
_entity_poly.type
_entity_poly.pdbx_seq_one_letter_code
_entity_poly.pdbx_strand_id
1 'polypeptide(L)'
;MILSSDNNDALIRAIAHENSSSSRIGLLENKMKKLEDVGVLIARILMPVLFITAGWGKISGYAGTQQYMEAMGVPGFLLPLTILLEFGGGLAILLGFLTRTTALFTAGFTLLSAWLFHSIFAEGVNSVMFMKILTIAAGLF
;
A
#
# COMPACT_ATOMS: atom_id res chain seq x y z
N MET A 1 -2.81 58.02 -35.91
CA MET A 1 -3.37 56.72 -36.30
C MET A 1 -2.52 55.51 -35.87
N ILE A 2 -1.38 55.70 -35.18
CA ILE A 2 -0.42 54.62 -34.84
C ILE A 2 -0.72 53.94 -33.48
N LEU A 3 -1.40 54.64 -32.54
CA LEU A 3 -1.64 54.15 -31.17
C LEU A 3 -2.69 53.02 -31.04
N SER A 4 -3.52 52.79 -32.06
CA SER A 4 -4.56 51.74 -32.02
C SER A 4 -4.01 50.36 -32.39
N SER A 5 -2.97 50.29 -33.23
CA SER A 5 -2.35 49.04 -33.68
C SER A 5 -1.56 48.37 -32.56
N ASP A 6 -0.74 49.15 -31.83
CA ASP A 6 0.09 48.66 -30.72
C ASP A 6 -0.74 48.04 -29.58
N ASN A 7 -1.94 48.59 -29.32
CA ASN A 7 -2.81 48.10 -28.26
C ASN A 7 -3.44 46.73 -28.60
N ASN A 8 -3.72 46.48 -29.89
CA ASN A 8 -4.24 45.20 -30.36
C ASN A 8 -3.15 44.12 -30.34
N ASP A 9 -1.91 44.47 -30.67
CA ASP A 9 -0.78 43.54 -30.63
C ASP A 9 -0.41 43.14 -29.19
N ALA A 10 -0.48 44.08 -28.25
CA ALA A 10 -0.28 43.80 -26.82
C ALA A 10 -1.36 42.84 -26.28
N LEU A 11 -2.62 43.05 -26.66
CA LEU A 11 -3.75 42.19 -26.29
C LEU A 11 -3.59 40.77 -26.87
N ILE A 12 -3.23 40.65 -28.16
CA ILE A 12 -2.98 39.35 -28.80
C ILE A 12 -1.86 38.58 -28.11
N ARG A 13 -0.77 39.26 -27.73
CA ARG A 13 0.35 38.66 -26.98
C ARG A 13 -0.06 38.20 -25.58
N ALA A 14 -0.90 38.97 -24.89
CA ALA A 14 -1.42 38.61 -23.58
C ALA A 14 -2.32 37.35 -23.65
N ILE A 15 -3.25 37.29 -24.62
CA ILE A 15 -4.10 36.12 -24.87
C ILE A 15 -3.25 34.88 -25.21
N ALA A 16 -2.25 35.03 -26.08
CA ALA A 16 -1.36 33.93 -26.44
C ALA A 16 -0.57 33.40 -25.24
N HIS A 17 -0.13 34.29 -24.34
CA HIS A 17 0.56 33.90 -23.11
C HIS A 17 -0.37 33.21 -22.10
N GLU A 18 -1.59 33.70 -21.92
CA GLU A 18 -2.61 33.08 -21.07
C GLU A 18 -3.00 31.68 -21.56
N ASN A 19 -3.20 31.52 -22.87
CA ASN A 19 -3.54 30.23 -23.49
C ASN A 19 -2.37 29.23 -23.41
N SER A 20 -1.12 29.71 -23.57
CA SER A 20 0.10 28.92 -23.34
C SER A 20 0.24 28.49 -21.87
N SER A 21 -0.10 29.37 -20.92
CA SER A 21 -0.08 29.03 -19.49
C SER A 21 -1.17 28.02 -19.13
N SER A 22 -2.40 28.21 -19.60
CA SER A 22 -3.54 27.30 -19.37
C SER A 22 -3.28 25.90 -19.95
N SER A 23 -2.77 25.81 -21.18
CA SER A 23 -2.41 24.54 -21.81
C SER A 23 -1.26 23.82 -21.07
N ARG A 24 -0.27 24.57 -20.57
CA ARG A 24 0.77 24.00 -19.69
C ARG A 24 0.13 23.47 -18.42
N ILE A 25 -0.65 24.26 -17.68
CA ILE A 25 -1.29 23.82 -16.43
C ILE A 25 -2.11 22.54 -16.65
N GLY A 26 -2.90 22.46 -17.73
CA GLY A 26 -3.64 21.24 -18.07
C GLY A 26 -2.75 20.03 -18.40
N LEU A 27 -1.61 20.25 -19.06
CA LEU A 27 -0.61 19.19 -19.29
C LEU A 27 0.01 18.70 -17.98
N LEU A 28 0.34 19.61 -17.07
CA LEU A 28 0.91 19.30 -15.77
C LEU A 28 -0.10 18.52 -14.92
N GLU A 29 -1.38 18.94 -14.90
CA GLU A 29 -2.45 18.25 -14.20
C GLU A 29 -2.63 16.80 -14.71
N ASN A 30 -2.64 16.61 -16.03
CA ASN A 30 -2.72 15.26 -16.62
C ASN A 30 -1.51 14.40 -16.31
N LYS A 31 -0.30 14.99 -16.29
CA LYS A 31 0.90 14.27 -15.85
C LYS A 31 0.78 13.86 -14.39
N MET A 32 0.32 14.74 -13.51
CA MET A 32 0.14 14.44 -12.09
C MET A 32 -0.88 13.33 -11.86
N LYS A 33 -2.04 13.36 -12.53
CA LYS A 33 -3.04 12.29 -12.46
C LYS A 33 -2.48 10.94 -12.89
N LYS A 34 -1.71 10.90 -14.00
CA LYS A 34 -1.06 9.64 -14.43
C LYS A 34 -0.04 9.12 -13.42
N LEU A 35 0.70 10.00 -12.74
CA LEU A 35 1.65 9.58 -11.71
C LEU A 35 0.92 9.02 -10.48
N GLU A 36 -0.21 9.60 -10.11
CA GLU A 36 -1.08 9.09 -9.05
C GLU A 36 -1.62 7.70 -9.39
N ASP A 37 -2.19 7.53 -10.59
CA ASP A 37 -2.72 6.25 -11.06
C ASP A 37 -1.65 5.14 -11.07
N VAL A 38 -0.45 5.46 -11.55
CA VAL A 38 0.68 4.53 -11.57
C VAL A 38 1.13 4.21 -10.14
N GLY A 39 1.18 5.20 -9.26
CA GLY A 39 1.51 5.02 -7.84
C GLY A 39 0.54 4.07 -7.14
N VAL A 40 -0.76 4.26 -7.36
CA VAL A 40 -1.82 3.39 -6.82
C VAL A 40 -1.69 1.97 -7.38
N LEU A 41 -1.42 1.82 -8.68
CA LEU A 41 -1.22 0.51 -9.30
C LEU A 41 -0.04 -0.26 -8.69
N ILE A 42 1.08 0.43 -8.48
CA ILE A 42 2.28 -0.15 -7.85
C ILE A 42 1.96 -0.58 -6.42
N ALA A 43 1.31 0.29 -5.63
CA ALA A 43 0.92 -0.03 -4.25
C ALA A 43 0.01 -1.27 -4.21
N ARG A 44 -0.92 -1.39 -5.16
CA ARG A 44 -1.86 -2.52 -5.26
C ARG A 44 -1.19 -3.87 -5.55
N ILE A 45 -0.01 -3.87 -6.15
CA ILE A 45 0.76 -5.09 -6.45
C ILE A 45 1.77 -5.38 -5.33
N LEU A 46 2.47 -4.36 -4.83
CA LEU A 46 3.51 -4.55 -3.81
C LEU A 46 2.92 -4.93 -2.45
N MET A 47 1.77 -4.36 -2.07
CA MET A 47 1.12 -4.65 -0.78
C MET A 47 0.80 -6.14 -0.61
N PRO A 48 0.07 -6.81 -1.54
CA PRO A 48 -0.28 -8.22 -1.37
C PRO A 48 0.91 -9.16 -1.44
N VAL A 49 1.96 -8.81 -2.19
CA VAL A 49 3.18 -9.62 -2.30
C VAL A 49 3.88 -9.80 -0.94
N LEU A 50 3.80 -8.81 -0.05
CA LEU A 50 4.33 -8.93 1.32
C LEU A 50 3.58 -10.00 2.12
N PHE A 51 2.26 -10.09 1.96
CA PHE A 51 1.44 -11.11 2.63
C PHE A 51 1.64 -12.50 2.03
N ILE A 52 1.77 -12.58 0.70
CA ILE A 52 2.06 -13.84 0.00
C ILE A 52 3.41 -14.40 0.45
N THR A 53 4.44 -13.56 0.49
CA THR A 53 5.79 -13.99 0.94
C THR A 53 5.81 -14.37 2.42
N ALA A 54 5.09 -13.63 3.29
CA ALA A 54 4.96 -13.97 4.71
C ALA A 54 4.24 -15.32 4.91
N GLY A 55 3.10 -15.52 4.25
CA GLY A 55 2.35 -16.77 4.32
C GLY A 55 3.12 -17.96 3.73
N TRP A 56 3.87 -17.75 2.64
CA TRP A 56 4.76 -18.76 2.08
C TRP A 56 5.87 -19.17 3.06
N GLY A 57 6.46 -18.20 3.79
CA GLY A 57 7.44 -18.47 4.84
C GLY A 57 6.90 -19.34 5.97
N LYS A 58 5.61 -19.20 6.31
CA LYS A 58 4.93 -20.06 7.30
C LYS A 58 4.64 -21.46 6.76
N ILE A 59 4.42 -21.62 5.45
CA ILE A 59 4.27 -22.93 4.80
C ILE A 59 5.60 -23.66 4.78
N SER A 60 6.68 -23.01 4.37
CA SER A 60 8.02 -23.62 4.30
C SER A 60 8.62 -23.89 5.69
N GLY A 61 8.34 -23.02 6.66
CA GLY A 61 8.79 -23.10 8.05
C GLY A 61 7.72 -23.60 9.03
N TYR A 62 6.80 -24.46 8.59
CA TYR A 62 5.61 -24.85 9.36
C TYR A 62 5.93 -25.32 10.78
N ALA A 63 6.84 -26.29 10.93
CA ALA A 63 7.21 -26.83 12.23
C ALA A 63 7.86 -25.79 13.16
N GLY A 64 8.73 -24.93 12.62
CA GLY A 64 9.38 -23.87 13.39
C GLY A 64 8.39 -22.78 13.82
N THR A 65 7.43 -22.46 12.96
CA THR A 65 6.38 -21.48 13.28
C THR A 65 5.39 -22.04 14.30
N GLN A 66 5.04 -23.33 14.19
CA GLN A 66 4.18 -23.99 15.17
C GLN A 66 4.82 -23.99 16.56
N GLN A 67 6.10 -24.35 16.66
CA GLN A 67 6.85 -24.31 17.92
C GLN A 67 6.93 -22.90 18.50
N TYR A 68 7.14 -21.88 17.65
CA TYR A 68 7.13 -20.49 18.07
C TYR A 68 5.75 -20.04 18.57
N MET A 69 4.67 -20.45 17.91
CA MET A 69 3.30 -20.19 18.34
C MET A 69 3.01 -20.82 19.71
N GLU A 70 3.36 -22.08 19.89
CA GLU A 70 3.18 -22.81 21.15
C GLU A 70 4.01 -22.17 22.28
N ALA A 71 5.25 -21.74 22.00
CA ALA A 71 6.10 -21.02 22.96
C ALA A 71 5.50 -19.68 23.41
N MET A 72 4.71 -19.03 22.55
CA MET A 72 4.02 -17.77 22.84
C MET A 72 2.60 -17.98 23.40
N GLY A 73 2.23 -19.23 23.72
CA GLY A 73 0.93 -19.56 24.29
C GLY A 73 -0.22 -19.63 23.29
N VAL A 74 0.08 -19.63 21.99
CA VAL A 74 -0.92 -19.78 20.93
C VAL A 74 -0.98 -21.25 20.47
N PRO A 75 -2.18 -21.86 20.46
CA PRO A 75 -2.34 -23.22 19.97
C PRO A 75 -1.88 -23.37 18.51
N GLY A 76 -1.00 -24.33 18.23
CA GLY A 76 -0.47 -24.62 16.90
C GLY A 76 -1.53 -24.97 15.84
N PHE A 77 -2.74 -25.39 16.26
CA PHE A 77 -3.85 -25.67 15.33
C PHE A 77 -4.34 -24.41 14.60
N LEU A 78 -4.05 -23.21 15.11
CA LEU A 78 -4.40 -21.95 14.45
C LEU A 78 -3.47 -21.63 13.28
N LEU A 79 -2.30 -22.29 13.18
CA LEU A 79 -1.30 -22.02 12.16
C LEU A 79 -1.87 -22.12 10.72
N PRO A 80 -2.63 -23.15 10.32
CA PRO A 80 -3.27 -23.20 9.00
C PRO A 80 -4.24 -22.04 8.75
N LEU A 81 -4.97 -21.59 9.78
CA LEU A 81 -5.87 -20.44 9.66
C LEU A 81 -5.08 -19.16 9.42
N THR A 82 -3.95 -18.97 10.12
CA THR A 82 -3.06 -17.82 9.90
C THR A 82 -2.47 -17.81 8.50
N ILE A 83 -2.06 -18.98 8.00
CA ILE A 83 -1.55 -19.16 6.64
C ILE A 83 -2.63 -18.84 5.62
N LEU A 84 -3.85 -19.34 5.80
CA LEU A 84 -4.96 -19.04 4.90
C LEU A 84 -5.26 -17.54 4.83
N LEU A 85 -5.16 -16.85 5.97
CA LEU A 85 -5.50 -15.43 6.07
C LEU A 85 -4.39 -14.53 5.51
N GLU A 86 -3.12 -14.90 5.67
CA GLU A 86 -1.98 -14.17 5.08
C GLU A 86 -1.75 -14.53 3.61
N PHE A 87 -1.57 -15.81 3.29
CA PHE A 87 -1.31 -16.27 1.93
C PHE A 87 -2.55 -16.16 1.06
N GLY A 88 -3.68 -16.69 1.53
CA GLY A 88 -4.96 -16.62 0.81
C GLY A 88 -5.53 -15.20 0.78
N GLY A 89 -5.38 -14.43 1.86
CA GLY A 89 -5.78 -13.01 1.88
C GLY A 89 -4.94 -12.15 0.94
N GLY A 90 -3.61 -12.34 0.92
CA GLY A 90 -2.71 -11.70 -0.04
C GLY A 90 -3.08 -12.06 -1.49
N LEU A 91 -3.33 -13.33 -1.79
CA LEU A 91 -3.78 -13.74 -3.12
C LEU A 91 -5.14 -13.14 -3.49
N ALA A 92 -6.10 -13.10 -2.57
CA ALA A 92 -7.42 -12.52 -2.83
C ALA A 92 -7.35 -11.01 -3.09
N ILE A 93 -6.49 -10.27 -2.36
CA ILE A 93 -6.26 -8.84 -2.61
C ILE A 93 -5.58 -8.63 -3.97
N LEU A 94 -4.58 -9.46 -4.31
CA LEU A 94 -3.87 -9.40 -5.58
C LEU A 94 -4.78 -9.70 -6.78
N LEU A 95 -5.65 -10.71 -6.67
CA LEU A 95 -6.60 -11.12 -7.71
C LEU A 95 -7.83 -10.21 -7.78
N GLY A 96 -7.97 -9.23 -6.88
CA GLY A 96 -9.09 -8.30 -6.89
C GLY A 96 -10.39 -8.86 -6.30
N PHE A 97 -10.35 -10.01 -5.62
CA PHE A 97 -11.53 -10.66 -5.07
C PHE A 97 -11.84 -10.10 -3.66
N LEU A 98 -12.97 -9.40 -3.53
CA LEU A 98 -13.46 -8.86 -2.25
C LEU A 98 -12.38 -8.08 -1.47
N THR A 99 -11.56 -7.31 -2.18
CA THR A 99 -10.32 -6.70 -1.64
C THR A 99 -10.54 -5.89 -0.37
N ARG A 100 -11.68 -5.20 -0.25
CA ARG A 100 -11.99 -4.35 0.91
C ARG A 100 -12.27 -5.16 2.18
N THR A 101 -13.06 -6.22 2.08
CA THR A 101 -13.34 -7.12 3.20
C THR A 101 -12.11 -7.94 3.57
N THR A 102 -11.40 -8.46 2.56
CA THR A 102 -10.20 -9.26 2.80
C THR A 102 -9.08 -8.42 3.43
N ALA A 103 -8.86 -7.18 2.95
CA ALA A 103 -7.89 -6.27 3.56
C ALA A 103 -8.24 -5.94 5.02
N LEU A 104 -9.52 -5.72 5.35
CA LEU A 104 -9.98 -5.50 6.71
C LEU A 104 -9.66 -6.68 7.64
N PHE A 105 -10.01 -7.90 7.22
CA PHE A 105 -9.74 -9.10 8.01
C PHE A 105 -8.25 -9.39 8.12
N THR A 106 -7.49 -9.29 7.02
CA THR A 106 -6.05 -9.47 6.99
C THR A 106 -5.35 -8.43 7.86
N ALA A 107 -5.66 -7.14 7.73
CA ALA A 107 -5.06 -6.09 8.56
C ALA A 107 -5.39 -6.28 10.05
N GLY A 108 -6.64 -6.57 10.40
CA GLY A 108 -7.04 -6.83 11.79
C GLY A 108 -6.31 -8.04 12.39
N PHE A 109 -6.23 -9.14 11.64
CA PHE A 109 -5.49 -10.33 12.03
C PHE A 109 -3.99 -10.03 12.19
N THR A 110 -3.38 -9.32 11.23
CA THR A 110 -1.95 -9.00 11.28
C THR A 110 -1.63 -8.07 12.45
N LEU A 111 -2.49 -7.10 12.78
CA LEU A 111 -2.35 -6.26 13.98
C LEU A 111 -2.46 -7.06 15.28
N LEU A 112 -3.44 -7.98 15.38
CA LEU A 112 -3.55 -8.87 16.53
C LEU A 112 -2.32 -9.77 16.66
N SER A 113 -1.83 -10.31 15.56
CA SER A 113 -0.62 -11.14 15.55
C SER A 113 0.62 -10.33 15.94
N ALA A 114 0.77 -9.09 15.48
CA ALA A 114 1.87 -8.21 15.85
C ALA A 114 1.83 -7.88 17.34
N TRP A 115 0.64 -7.59 17.89
CA TRP A 115 0.47 -7.36 19.32
C TRP A 115 0.85 -8.60 20.14
N LEU A 116 0.41 -9.78 19.71
CA LEU A 116 0.59 -11.00 20.49
C LEU A 116 2.01 -11.58 20.38
N PHE A 117 2.64 -11.50 19.20
CA PHE A 117 3.95 -12.07 18.94
C PHE A 117 5.12 -11.08 19.10
N HIS A 118 4.89 -9.77 18.98
CA HIS A 118 5.96 -8.77 18.97
C HIS A 118 5.79 -7.69 20.07
N SER A 119 4.96 -7.93 21.09
CA SER A 119 4.87 -7.06 22.28
C SER A 119 6.10 -7.12 23.19
N ILE A 120 7.02 -8.06 22.95
CA ILE A 120 8.32 -8.10 23.62
C ILE A 120 9.26 -7.14 22.87
N PHE A 121 9.12 -5.85 23.18
CA PHE A 121 9.96 -4.75 22.66
C PHE A 121 11.43 -4.81 23.12
N ALA A 122 11.81 -5.82 23.91
CA ALA A 122 13.15 -5.99 24.48
C ALA A 122 14.20 -6.45 23.46
N GLU A 123 13.79 -7.03 22.33
CA GLU A 123 14.67 -7.35 21.21
C GLU A 123 14.44 -6.36 20.07
N GLY A 124 15.49 -5.63 19.65
CA GLY A 124 15.40 -4.60 18.60
C GLY A 124 14.89 -5.11 17.24
N VAL A 125 14.94 -6.42 17.00
CA VAL A 125 14.38 -7.04 15.78
C VAL A 125 12.85 -7.08 15.85
N ASN A 126 12.27 -7.30 17.03
CA ASN A 126 10.81 -7.39 17.21
C ASN A 126 10.15 -6.01 17.07
N SER A 127 10.79 -4.93 17.53
CA SER A 127 10.27 -3.57 17.35
C SER A 127 10.28 -3.12 15.88
N VAL A 128 11.30 -3.50 15.11
CA VAL A 128 11.35 -3.24 13.66
C VAL A 128 10.31 -4.04 12.90
N MET A 129 10.09 -5.30 13.27
CA MET A 129 9.07 -6.14 12.63
C MET A 129 7.65 -5.68 12.96
N PHE A 130 7.41 -5.24 14.21
CA PHE A 130 6.17 -4.59 14.63
C PHE A 130 5.89 -3.31 13.83
N MET A 131 6.89 -2.41 13.72
CA MET A 131 6.75 -1.19 12.91
C MET A 131 6.50 -1.48 11.42
N LYS A 132 7.15 -2.51 10.85
CA LYS A 132 6.86 -2.98 9.48
C LYS A 132 5.40 -3.39 9.36
N ILE A 133 4.91 -4.24 10.26
CA ILE A 133 3.53 -4.73 10.22
C ILE A 133 2.53 -3.58 10.36
N LEU A 134 2.79 -2.64 11.25
CA LEU A 134 1.91 -1.49 11.50
C LEU A 134 1.83 -0.56 10.29
N THR A 135 2.96 -0.32 9.62
CA THR A 135 3.02 0.47 8.37
C THR A 135 2.25 -0.23 7.23
N ILE A 136 2.41 -1.55 7.10
CA ILE A 136 1.73 -2.34 6.06
C ILE A 136 0.22 -2.38 6.33
N ALA A 137 -0.19 -2.60 7.59
CA ALA A 137 -1.60 -2.59 7.98
C ALA A 137 -2.23 -1.21 7.72
N ALA A 138 -1.52 -0.12 8.01
CA ALA A 138 -2.01 1.24 7.74
C ALA A 138 -2.23 1.51 6.25
N GLY A 139 -1.37 1.02 5.35
CA GLY A 139 -1.55 1.25 3.91
C GLY A 139 -2.46 0.25 3.19
N LEU A 140 -2.99 -0.76 3.89
CA LEU A 140 -4.10 -1.60 3.41
C LEU A 140 -5.47 -0.90 3.51
N PHE A 141 -5.57 0.20 4.27
CA PHE A 141 -6.73 1.07 4.44
C PHE A 141 -6.61 2.34 3.60
#